data_AF-X1NKR5-F1
#
_entry.id   AF-X1NKR5-F1
#
_cell.length_a   1.000
_cell.length_b   1.000
_cell.length_c   1.000
_cell.angle_alpha   90.00
_cell.angle_beta   90.00
_cell.angle_gamma   90.00
#
_symmetry.space_group_name_H-M   'P 1'
#
loop_
_entity.id
_entity.type
_entity.pdbx_description
1 polymer ?
#
loop_
_entity_poly.entity_id
_entity_poly.type
_entity_poly.pdbx_seq_one_letter_code
_entity_poly.pdbx_strand_id
1 'polypeptide(L)'
;MDSNRKTAIIVGGLFIMALVIFLIGQAIYEPILGSPDYLDNAYPNRVIVIIGILLEFISALAVVLIPVLLFPILKKHNEVLALGYVSFRLFEAVLLSVAQILKLSLVNLSQNYLNKGGVDAS
;
A
#
# COMPACT_ATOMS: atom_id res chain seq x y z
N MET A 1 -10.66 3.83 -32.89
CA MET A 1 -10.40 3.13 -31.61
C MET A 1 -11.50 3.52 -30.65
N ASP A 2 -12.35 2.59 -30.26
CA ASP A 2 -13.48 2.85 -29.35
C ASP A 2 -13.00 3.48 -28.04
N SER A 3 -13.71 4.51 -27.57
CA SER A 3 -13.38 5.25 -26.35
C SER A 3 -13.18 4.31 -25.15
N ASN A 4 -14.03 3.28 -25.03
CA ASN A 4 -13.93 2.24 -24.01
C ASN A 4 -12.62 1.44 -24.07
N ARG A 5 -12.08 1.16 -25.26
CA ARG A 5 -10.84 0.39 -25.43
C ARG A 5 -9.62 1.20 -24.97
N LYS A 6 -9.63 2.53 -25.16
CA LYS A 6 -8.58 3.41 -24.63
C LYS A 6 -8.64 3.47 -23.10
N THR A 7 -9.82 3.62 -22.51
CA THR A 7 -9.97 3.60 -21.05
C THR A 7 -9.55 2.27 -20.45
N ALA A 8 -9.90 1.14 -21.07
CA ALA A 8 -9.47 -0.18 -20.61
C ALA A 8 -7.94 -0.35 -20.61
N ILE A 9 -7.25 0.14 -21.64
CA ILE A 9 -5.78 0.11 -21.71
C ILE A 9 -5.16 1.00 -20.62
N ILE A 10 -5.69 2.21 -20.42
CA ILE A 10 -5.19 3.13 -19.39
C ILE A 10 -5.38 2.51 -18.00
N VAL A 11 -6.57 2.00 -17.70
CA VAL A 11 -6.87 1.35 -16.42
C VAL A 11 -6.00 0.11 -16.21
N GLY A 12 -5.83 -0.73 -17.23
CA GLY A 12 -4.95 -1.89 -17.16
C GLY A 12 -3.49 -1.52 -16.90
N GLY A 13 -2.99 -0.49 -17.58
CA GLY A 13 -1.64 0.05 -17.35
C GLY A 13 -1.47 0.61 -15.93
N LEU A 14 -2.46 1.36 -15.44
CA LEU A 14 -2.47 1.90 -14.09
C LEU A 14 -2.49 0.79 -13.03
N PHE A 15 -3.26 -0.28 -13.28
CA PHE A 15 -3.31 -1.46 -12.41
C PHE A 15 -1.98 -2.20 -12.35
N ILE A 16 -1.35 -2.48 -13.50
CA ILE A 16 -0.04 -3.15 -13.54
C ILE A 16 1.01 -2.29 -12.85
N MET A 17 1.04 -0.98 -13.12
CA MET A 17 1.97 -0.06 -12.48
C MET A 17 1.79 -0.04 -10.95
N ALA A 18 0.54 0.06 -10.48
CA ALA A 18 0.23 0.02 -9.06
C ALA A 18 0.70 -1.28 -8.39
N LEU A 19 0.47 -2.42 -9.04
CA LEU A 19 0.85 -3.73 -8.55
C LEU A 19 2.38 -3.88 -8.48
N VAL A 20 3.10 -3.42 -9.50
CA VAL A 20 4.58 -3.44 -9.50
C VAL A 20 5.14 -2.55 -8.39
N ILE A 21 4.62 -1.33 -8.22
CA ILE A 21 5.06 -0.42 -7.15
C ILE A 21 4.78 -1.02 -5.76
N PHE A 22 3.61 -1.64 -5.59
CA PHE A 22 3.24 -2.32 -4.35
C PHE A 22 4.21 -3.47 -4.02
N LEU A 23 4.48 -4.36 -4.99
CA LEU A 23 5.41 -5.47 -4.78
C LEU A 23 6.83 -5.02 -4.48
N ILE A 24 7.31 -3.96 -5.16
CA ILE A 24 8.63 -3.40 -4.90
C ILE A 24 8.68 -2.80 -3.49
N GLY A 25 7.67 -2.01 -3.10
CA GLY A 25 7.58 -1.44 -1.76
C GLY A 25 7.60 -2.52 -0.68
N GLN A 26 6.80 -3.57 -0.87
CA GLN A 26 6.76 -4.73 0.03
C GLN A 26 8.10 -5.45 0.13
N ALA A 27 8.70 -5.80 -1.01
CA ALA A 27 9.99 -6.50 -1.05
C ALA A 27 11.13 -5.72 -0.36
N ILE A 28 11.02 -4.40 -0.28
CA ILE A 28 12.01 -3.54 0.38
C ILE A 28 11.93 -3.64 1.92
N TYR A 29 10.73 -3.58 2.51
CA TYR A 29 10.59 -3.58 3.98
C TYR A 29 10.36 -4.97 4.58
N GLU A 30 9.83 -5.93 3.82
CA GLU A 30 9.47 -7.27 4.32
C GLU A 30 10.67 -8.05 4.89
N PRO A 31 11.89 -8.00 4.32
CA PRO A 31 13.06 -8.61 4.94
C PRO A 31 13.41 -8.04 6.32
N ILE A 32 13.00 -6.80 6.61
CA ILE A 32 13.32 -6.09 7.84
C ILE A 32 12.19 -6.32 8.86
N LEU A 33 10.95 -6.03 8.47
CA LEU A 33 9.77 -6.12 9.33
C LEU A 33 9.29 -7.57 9.54
N GLY A 34 9.65 -8.49 8.65
CA GLY A 34 9.34 -9.92 8.76
C GLY A 34 10.41 -10.73 9.50
N SER A 35 11.52 -10.11 9.89
CA SER A 35 12.56 -10.77 10.68
C SER A 35 12.11 -10.97 12.14
N PRO A 36 12.54 -12.04 12.84
CA PRO A 36 12.26 -12.21 14.28
C PRO A 36 12.78 -11.03 15.11
N ASP A 37 13.89 -10.44 14.66
CA ASP A 37 14.58 -9.31 15.29
C ASP A 37 14.14 -7.95 14.69
N TYR A 38 12.88 -7.85 14.26
CA TYR A 38 12.36 -6.64 13.60
C TYR A 38 12.49 -5.38 14.47
N LEU A 39 12.46 -5.50 15.79
CA LEU A 39 12.65 -4.37 16.72
C LEU A 39 14.11 -3.90 16.78
N ASP A 40 15.08 -4.75 16.48
CA ASP A 40 16.49 -4.37 16.41
C ASP A 40 16.85 -3.80 15.05
N ASN A 41 16.23 -4.32 13.98
CA ASN A 41 16.59 -4.00 12.59
C ASN A 41 15.75 -2.88 11.95
N ALA A 42 14.55 -2.56 12.46
CA ALA A 42 13.67 -1.56 11.84
C ALA A 42 14.18 -0.11 11.97
N TYR A 43 14.75 0.29 13.12
CA TYR A 43 15.26 1.65 13.30
C TYR A 43 16.61 1.93 12.59
N PRO A 44 17.60 1.02 12.58
CA PRO A 44 18.82 1.18 11.79
C PRO A 44 18.51 1.35 10.30
N ASN A 45 17.56 0.56 9.78
CA ASN A 45 17.14 0.60 8.38
C ASN A 45 15.90 1.48 8.13
N ARG A 46 15.58 2.42 9.04
CA ARG A 46 14.33 3.22 8.98
C ARG A 46 14.12 3.92 7.65
N VAL A 47 15.18 4.41 7.01
CA VAL A 47 15.08 5.13 5.73
C VAL A 47 14.53 4.21 4.64
N ILE A 48 15.04 2.97 4.58
CA ILE A 48 14.63 1.95 3.61
C ILE A 48 13.19 1.51 3.88
N VAL A 49 12.85 1.28 5.15
CA VAL A 49 11.49 0.92 5.57
C VAL A 49 10.48 2.02 5.23
N ILE A 50 10.80 3.29 5.54
CA ILE A 50 9.93 4.43 5.22
C ILE A 50 9.74 4.57 3.71
N ILE A 51 10.80 4.43 2.91
CA ILE A 51 10.69 4.48 1.44
C ILE A 51 9.77 3.36 0.92
N GLY A 52 9.93 2.14 1.42
CA GLY A 52 9.07 1.01 1.04
C GLY A 52 7.60 1.25 1.39
N ILE A 53 7.31 1.77 2.59
CA ILE A 53 5.95 2.11 3.03
C ILE A 53 5.37 3.27 2.20
N LEU A 54 6.16 4.28 1.86
CA LEU A 54 5.72 5.39 1.01
C LEU A 54 5.40 4.91 -0.42
N LEU A 55 6.18 3.98 -0.97
CA LEU A 55 5.87 3.35 -2.25
C LEU A 55 4.51 2.62 -2.20
N GLU A 56 4.27 1.87 -1.12
CA GLU A 56 2.99 1.19 -0.88
C GLU A 56 1.84 2.20 -0.71
N PHE A 57 2.09 3.37 -0.13
CA PHE A 57 1.09 4.44 0.01
C PHE A 57 0.68 5.00 -1.37
N ILE A 58 1.66 5.18 -2.26
CA ILE A 58 1.42 5.63 -3.64
C ILE A 58 0.61 4.60 -4.41
N SER A 59 0.90 3.30 -4.24
CA SER A 59 0.11 2.25 -4.91
C SER A 59 -1.33 2.19 -4.39
N ALA A 60 -1.57 2.46 -3.10
CA ALA A 60 -2.91 2.55 -2.54
C ALA A 60 -3.75 3.67 -3.20
N LEU A 61 -3.15 4.82 -3.52
CA LEU A 61 -3.84 5.88 -4.28
C LEU A 61 -4.22 5.42 -5.69
N ALA A 62 -3.35 4.66 -6.36
CA ALA A 62 -3.65 4.10 -7.67
C ALA A 62 -4.80 3.07 -7.60
N VAL A 63 -4.89 2.28 -6.53
CA VAL A 63 -6.01 1.35 -6.27
C VAL A 63 -7.34 2.09 -6.15
N VAL A 64 -7.37 3.31 -5.60
CA VAL A 64 -8.58 4.15 -5.53
C VAL A 64 -8.93 4.78 -6.88
N LEU A 65 -7.94 5.13 -7.71
CA LEU A 65 -8.18 5.77 -9.01
C LEU A 65 -8.79 4.82 -10.04
N ILE A 66 -8.40 3.54 -10.01
CA ILE A 66 -8.90 2.49 -10.91
C ILE A 66 -10.44 2.35 -10.93
N PRO A 67 -11.14 2.19 -9.79
CA PRO A 67 -12.59 2.09 -9.76
C PRO A 67 -13.28 3.39 -10.16
N VAL A 68 -12.69 4.56 -9.87
CA VAL A 68 -13.22 5.85 -10.30
C VAL A 68 -13.19 5.97 -11.83
N LEU A 69 -12.11 5.54 -12.47
CA LEU A 69 -12.01 5.51 -13.93
C LEU A 69 -12.90 4.45 -14.59
N LEU A 70 -13.15 3.34 -13.89
CA LEU A 70 -14.07 2.28 -14.36
C LEU A 70 -15.54 2.59 -14.11
N PHE A 71 -15.86 3.48 -13.17
CA PHE A 71 -17.24 3.84 -12.82
C PHE A 71 -18.13 4.20 -14.02
N PRO A 72 -17.73 5.08 -14.98
CA PRO A 72 -18.57 5.41 -16.13
C PRO A 72 -18.82 4.23 -17.09
N ILE A 73 -17.96 3.20 -17.06
CA ILE A 73 -18.11 1.98 -17.86
C ILE A 73 -19.03 0.99 -17.15
N LEU A 74 -18.82 0.80 -15.84
CA LEU A 74 -19.59 -0.15 -15.03
C LEU A 74 -21.02 0.35 -14.79
N LYS A 75 -21.23 1.67 -14.63
CA LYS A 75 -22.56 2.28 -14.49
C LYS A 75 -23.47 2.00 -15.69
N LYS A 76 -22.92 1.81 -16.90
CA LYS A 76 -23.70 1.44 -18.09
C LYS A 76 -24.32 0.04 -18.01
N HIS A 77 -23.77 -0.84 -17.18
CA HIS A 77 -24.25 -2.21 -17.02
C HIS A 77 -25.10 -2.37 -15.76
N ASN A 78 -24.60 -1.90 -14.62
CA ASN A 78 -25.35 -1.88 -13.36
C ASN A 78 -24.77 -0.83 -12.41
N GLU A 79 -25.57 0.19 -12.10
CA GLU A 79 -25.16 1.31 -11.25
C GLU A 79 -24.93 0.89 -9.79
N VAL A 80 -25.74 -0.03 -9.26
CA VAL A 80 -25.61 -0.51 -7.86
C VAL A 80 -24.29 -1.26 -7.67
N LEU A 81 -23.95 -2.14 -8.62
CA LEU A 81 -22.68 -2.87 -8.58
C LEU A 81 -21.48 -1.95 -8.82
N ALA A 82 -21.61 -0.94 -9.68
CA ALA A 82 -20.56 0.04 -9.93
C ALA A 82 -20.25 0.87 -8.67
N LEU A 83 -21.28 1.35 -7.97
CA LEU A 83 -21.13 2.05 -6.70
C LEU A 83 -20.54 1.13 -5.63
N GLY A 84 -21.04 -0.10 -5.52
CA GLY A 84 -20.49 -1.11 -4.60
C GLY A 84 -18.99 -1.33 -4.82
N TYR A 85 -18.55 -1.45 -6.08
CA TYR A 85 -17.13 -1.61 -6.41
C TYR A 85 -16.27 -0.43 -5.95
N VAL A 86 -16.72 0.81 -6.17
CA VAL A 86 -16.02 2.01 -5.69
C VAL A 86 -15.97 2.03 -4.16
N SER A 87 -17.09 1.74 -3.48
CA SER A 87 -17.15 1.71 -2.02
C SER A 87 -16.22 0.67 -1.41
N PHE A 88 -16.17 -0.55 -1.95
CA PHE A 88 -15.26 -1.59 -1.49
C PHE A 88 -13.79 -1.22 -1.69
N ARG A 89 -13.45 -0.58 -2.82
CA ARG A 89 -12.08 -0.12 -3.09
C ARG A 89 -11.66 1.05 -2.18
N LEU A 90 -12.59 1.94 -1.85
CA LEU A 90 -12.34 2.99 -0.85
C LEU A 90 -12.10 2.38 0.53
N PHE A 91 -12.90 1.38 0.92
CA PHE A 91 -12.71 0.66 2.17
C PHE A 91 -11.36 -0.06 2.22
N GLU A 92 -10.96 -0.74 1.15
CA GLU A 92 -9.64 -1.37 1.00
C GLU A 92 -8.51 -0.34 1.18
N ALA A 93 -8.62 0.83 0.55
CA ALA A 93 -7.62 1.88 0.67
C ALA A 93 -7.49 2.44 2.10
N VAL A 94 -8.61 2.56 2.83
CA VAL A 94 -8.59 2.94 4.25
C VAL A 94 -7.85 1.88 5.08
N LEU A 95 -8.16 0.60 4.87
CA LEU A 95 -7.48 -0.49 5.59
C LEU A 95 -5.97 -0.52 5.31
N LEU A 96 -5.57 -0.35 4.04
CA LEU A 96 -4.16 -0.27 3.65
C LEU A 96 -3.46 0.93 4.30
N SER A 97 -4.13 2.09 4.35
CA SER A 97 -3.59 3.30 4.99
C SER A 97 -3.36 3.09 6.48
N VAL A 98 -4.32 2.46 7.18
CA VAL A 98 -4.19 2.10 8.59
C VAL A 98 -3.02 1.13 8.80
N ALA A 99 -2.91 0.09 7.97
CA ALA A 99 -1.80 -0.85 8.03
C ALA A 99 -0.43 -0.16 7.85
N GLN A 100 -0.33 0.80 6.93
CA GLN A 100 0.90 1.56 6.70
C GLN A 100 1.27 2.46 7.89
N ILE A 101 0.29 3.10 8.52
CA ILE A 101 0.51 3.88 9.75
C ILE A 101 1.02 2.98 10.89
N LEU A 102 0.46 1.78 11.04
CA LEU A 102 0.94 0.80 12.03
C LEU A 102 2.39 0.38 11.75
N LYS A 103 2.76 0.12 10.49
CA LYS A 103 4.15 -0.18 10.11
C LYS A 103 5.11 0.97 10.45
N LEU A 104 4.70 2.22 10.21
CA LEU A 104 5.51 3.40 10.60
C LEU A 104 5.62 3.56 12.12
N SER A 105 4.56 3.25 12.86
CA SER A 105 4.59 3.22 14.33
C SER A 105 5.58 2.18 14.85
N LEU A 106 5.70 1.03 14.17
CA LEU A 106 6.65 -0.02 14.51
C LEU A 106 8.11 0.46 14.48
N VAL A 107 8.45 1.35 13.53
CA VAL A 107 9.79 1.96 13.46
C VAL A 107 10.07 2.83 14.68
N ASN A 108 9.07 3.59 15.16
CA ASN A 108 9.18 4.37 16.39
C ASN A 108 9.25 3.47 17.64
N LEU A 109 8.55 2.33 17.61
CA LEU A 109 8.62 1.33 18.68
C LEU A 109 10.01 0.71 18.74
N SER A 110 10.61 0.36 17.60
CA SER A 110 12.00 -0.11 17.48
C SER A 110 12.99 0.92 18.02
N GLN A 111 12.80 2.21 17.73
CA GLN A 111 13.62 3.29 18.31
C GLN A 111 13.55 3.30 19.85
N ASN A 112 12.35 3.22 20.40
CA ASN A 112 12.14 3.22 21.84
C ASN A 112 12.68 1.95 22.52
N TYR A 113 12.61 0.81 21.82
CA TYR A 113 13.17 -0.46 22.27
C TYR A 113 14.70 -0.38 22.39
N LEU A 114 15.37 0.10 21.35
CA LEU A 114 16.83 0.29 21.34
C LEU A 114 17.29 1.30 22.39
N ASN A 115 16.55 2.41 22.57
CA ASN A 115 16.85 3.40 23.61
C ASN A 115 16.75 2.86 25.05
N LYS A 116 16.00 1.76 25.27
CA LYS A 116 15.85 1.11 26.57
C LYS A 116 16.87 -0.02 26.82
N GLY A 117 17.85 -0.18 25.94
CA GLY A 117 18.95 -1.14 26.10
C GLY A 117 18.78 -2.46 25.33
N GLY A 118 17.71 -2.63 24.55
CA GLY A 118 17.50 -3.85 23.75
C GLY A 118 17.53 -5.15 24.57
N VAL A 119 17.77 -6.28 23.92
CA VAL A 119 17.92 -7.61 24.57
C VAL A 119 19.11 -7.64 25.55
N ASP A 120 20.05 -6.70 25.43
CA ASP A 120 21.30 -6.64 26.21
C ASP A 120 21.13 -6.06 27.65
N ALA A 121 19.88 -5.88 28.11
CA ALA A 121 19.57 -5.50 29.49
C ALA A 121 19.30 -6.72 30.42
N SER A 122 19.84 -7.90 30.11
CA SER A 122 19.81 -9.09 31.01
C SER A 122 21.17 -9.78 31.09
#